data_AF-A0A845X1C6-F1
#
_entry.id   AF-A0A845X1C6-F1
#
_cell.length_a   1.000
_cell.length_b   1.000
_cell.length_c   1.000
_cell.angle_alpha   90.00
_cell.angle_beta   90.00
_cell.angle_gamma   90.00
#
_symmetry.space_group_name_H-M   'P 1'
#
loop_
_entity.id
_entity.type
_entity.pdbx_description
1 polymer ?
#
loop_
_entity_poly.entity_id
_entity_poly.type
_entity_poly.pdbx_seq_one_letter_code
_entity_poly.pdbx_strand_id
1 'polypeptide(L)'
;MDVNRRPLDRGCYTEFYEQGLWYLSLLNLNKAFEFYQPIVHTLSNATTSPTWQADTLRLLAEINWRSHLAPIVSYLTLDASDEQVNDALWSAIRNSSWVSPQLVVCLYMKNYNFQSQLPSLLSGGVEQPTGTPLELHVKTGPGNASSRLGKILNSLSGLGFTDWGKIPSSTIDTLKKQDHDNADSIARGWCKRITRILQLSSA
;
A
#
# COMPACT_ATOMS: atom_id res chain seq x y z
N MET A 1 13.12 18.95 -18.45
CA MET A 1 12.12 19.02 -17.37
C MET A 1 12.53 20.14 -16.43
N ASP A 2 11.57 20.92 -15.97
CA ASP A 2 11.82 22.09 -15.13
C ASP A 2 12.26 21.65 -13.73
N VAL A 3 13.54 21.86 -13.44
CA VAL A 3 14.22 21.41 -12.21
C VAL A 3 13.78 22.20 -10.98
N ASN A 4 12.95 23.24 -11.15
CA ASN A 4 12.57 24.21 -10.11
C ASN A 4 11.17 23.98 -9.50
N ARG A 5 10.43 22.94 -9.90
CA ARG A 5 9.13 22.62 -9.27
C ARG A 5 9.33 21.85 -7.96
N ARG A 6 8.58 22.20 -6.92
CA ARG A 6 8.61 21.46 -5.65
C ARG A 6 8.09 20.04 -5.89
N PRO A 7 8.55 19.02 -5.12
CA PRO A 7 8.12 17.64 -5.34
C PRO A 7 6.59 17.43 -5.30
N LEU A 8 5.87 18.26 -4.53
CA LEU A 8 4.40 18.24 -4.43
C LEU A 8 3.68 18.83 -5.65
N ASP A 9 4.36 19.64 -6.46
CA ASP A 9 3.82 20.28 -7.68
C ASP A 9 3.94 19.37 -8.93
N ARG A 10 4.19 18.08 -8.68
CA ARG A 10 4.46 17.05 -9.68
C ARG A 10 3.60 15.82 -9.36
N GLY A 11 3.18 15.05 -10.36
CA GLY A 11 2.42 13.82 -10.12
C GLY A 11 3.21 12.81 -9.29
N CYS A 12 2.52 11.89 -8.59
CA CYS A 12 3.14 10.97 -7.62
C CYS A 12 4.22 10.03 -8.19
N TYR A 13 4.33 9.96 -9.52
CA TYR A 13 5.37 9.20 -10.23
C TYR A 13 6.63 9.99 -10.56
N THR A 14 6.61 11.31 -10.44
CA THR A 14 7.74 12.13 -10.90
C THR A 14 8.99 11.86 -10.05
N GLU A 15 8.81 11.65 -8.75
CA GLU A 15 9.90 11.22 -7.85
C GLU A 15 10.47 9.84 -8.22
N PHE A 16 9.64 8.93 -8.77
CA PHE A 16 10.06 7.60 -9.19
C PHE A 16 10.97 7.60 -10.42
N TYR A 17 10.64 8.44 -11.39
CA TYR A 17 11.38 8.46 -12.66
C TYR A 17 12.65 9.31 -12.60
N GLU A 18 12.70 10.32 -11.71
CA GLU A 18 13.86 11.20 -11.59
C GLU A 18 15.02 10.58 -10.79
N GLN A 19 14.75 9.68 -9.84
CA GLN A 19 15.78 9.13 -8.94
C GLN A 19 16.35 7.76 -9.36
N GLY A 20 15.97 7.21 -10.52
CA GLY A 20 16.45 5.92 -11.04
C GLY A 20 15.56 4.71 -10.73
N LEU A 21 15.86 3.55 -11.31
CA LEU A 21 15.01 2.34 -11.29
C LEU A 21 14.92 1.61 -9.93
N TRP A 22 15.44 2.17 -8.83
CA TRP A 22 15.47 1.50 -7.52
C TRP A 22 14.07 1.21 -6.99
N TYR A 23 13.07 1.99 -7.36
CA TYR A 23 11.68 1.71 -7.02
C TYR A 23 11.17 0.40 -7.65
N LEU A 24 11.72 -0.03 -8.79
CA LEU A 24 11.40 -1.34 -9.35
C LEU A 24 11.84 -2.45 -8.39
N SER A 25 12.87 -2.25 -7.56
CA SER A 25 13.23 -3.22 -6.53
C SER A 25 12.20 -3.31 -5.40
N LEU A 26 11.50 -2.21 -5.08
CA LEU A 26 10.39 -2.19 -4.12
C LEU A 26 9.19 -2.98 -4.64
N LEU A 27 8.95 -2.88 -5.95
CA LEU A 27 7.90 -3.62 -6.64
C LEU A 27 8.34 -5.06 -6.99
N ASN A 28 9.57 -5.45 -6.64
CA ASN A 28 10.20 -6.73 -7.01
C ASN A 28 10.30 -6.94 -8.54
N LEU A 29 10.34 -5.84 -9.29
CA LEU A 29 10.37 -5.75 -10.74
C LEU A 29 11.79 -5.56 -11.31
N ASN A 30 12.82 -5.56 -10.47
CA ASN A 30 14.19 -5.25 -10.87
C ASN A 30 14.92 -6.37 -11.64
N LYS A 31 14.37 -7.59 -11.68
CA LYS A 31 15.01 -8.74 -12.34
C LYS A 31 14.57 -8.99 -13.78
N ALA A 32 13.57 -8.27 -14.28
CA ALA A 32 12.92 -8.60 -15.55
C ALA A 32 12.25 -7.36 -16.17
N PHE A 33 13.00 -6.29 -16.41
CA PHE A 33 12.50 -4.99 -16.89
C PHE A 33 11.53 -5.10 -18.08
N GLU A 34 11.81 -6.00 -19.03
CA GLU A 34 10.96 -6.27 -20.20
C GLU A 34 9.56 -6.81 -19.84
N PHE A 35 9.44 -7.59 -18.76
CA PHE A 35 8.16 -8.16 -18.30
C PHE A 35 7.29 -7.13 -17.59
N TYR A 36 7.88 -6.03 -17.12
CA TYR A 36 7.21 -5.04 -16.29
C TYR A 36 6.95 -3.71 -17.00
N GLN A 37 7.43 -3.57 -18.24
CA GLN A 37 7.07 -2.49 -19.17
C GLN A 37 5.57 -2.20 -19.22
N PRO A 38 4.66 -3.19 -19.33
CA PRO A 38 3.22 -2.93 -19.34
C PRO A 38 2.69 -2.34 -18.03
N ILE A 39 3.28 -2.73 -16.89
CA ILE A 39 2.93 -2.19 -15.57
C ILE A 39 3.42 -0.75 -15.51
N VAL A 40 4.69 -0.48 -15.83
CA VAL A 40 5.26 0.88 -15.87
C VAL A 40 4.46 1.79 -16.80
N HIS A 41 4.07 1.30 -17.97
CA HIS A 41 3.25 2.04 -18.92
C HIS A 41 1.83 2.31 -18.39
N THR A 42 1.18 1.31 -17.78
CA THR A 42 -0.14 1.48 -17.15
C THR A 42 -0.08 2.51 -16.03
N LEU A 43 0.95 2.41 -15.18
CA LEU A 43 1.20 3.30 -14.08
C LEU A 43 1.50 4.74 -14.55
N SER A 44 2.27 4.90 -15.64
CA SER A 44 2.54 6.20 -16.29
C SER A 44 1.31 6.80 -16.98
N ASN A 45 0.50 6.00 -17.66
CA ASN A 45 -0.73 6.47 -18.30
C ASN A 45 -1.80 6.82 -17.27
N ALA A 46 -1.76 6.14 -16.12
CA ALA A 46 -2.64 6.44 -15.02
C ALA A 46 -2.34 7.82 -14.44
N THR A 47 -1.20 8.48 -14.66
CA THR A 47 -0.94 9.85 -14.15
C THR A 47 -1.24 10.93 -15.17
N THR A 48 -2.15 11.83 -14.83
CA THR A 48 -2.52 12.98 -15.69
C THR A 48 -2.74 14.26 -14.88
N SER A 49 -2.59 14.23 -13.54
CA SER A 49 -2.91 15.34 -12.64
C SER A 49 -1.69 16.24 -12.36
N PRO A 50 -1.87 17.57 -12.19
CA PRO A 50 -0.75 18.47 -11.95
C PRO A 50 -0.14 18.38 -10.53
N THR A 51 -0.76 17.71 -9.56
CA THR A 51 -0.26 17.65 -8.17
C THR A 51 -0.10 16.23 -7.63
N TRP A 52 0.90 16.04 -6.76
CA TRP A 52 1.24 14.76 -6.15
C TRP A 52 0.05 14.16 -5.39
N GLN A 53 -0.62 15.00 -4.59
CA GLN A 53 -1.73 14.58 -3.74
C GLN A 53 -2.93 14.13 -4.59
N ALA A 54 -3.31 14.90 -5.61
CA ALA A 54 -4.45 14.56 -6.45
C ALA A 54 -4.23 13.26 -7.23
N ASP A 55 -3.01 13.01 -7.73
CA ASP A 55 -2.67 11.74 -8.36
C ASP A 55 -2.70 10.59 -7.35
N THR A 56 -2.13 10.78 -6.16
CA THR A 56 -2.11 9.79 -5.07
C THR A 56 -3.52 9.37 -4.69
N LEU A 57 -4.41 10.34 -4.42
CA LEU A 57 -5.79 10.09 -4.03
C LEU A 57 -6.56 9.33 -5.13
N ARG A 58 -6.41 9.75 -6.39
CA ARG A 58 -7.09 9.10 -7.52
C ARG A 58 -6.62 7.66 -7.70
N LEU A 59 -5.32 7.40 -7.64
CA LEU A 59 -4.77 6.06 -7.84
C LEU A 59 -5.12 5.10 -6.72
N LEU A 60 -5.25 5.58 -5.48
CA LEU A 60 -5.70 4.79 -4.32
C LEU A 60 -7.21 4.51 -4.34
N ALA A 61 -7.99 5.30 -5.09
CA ALA A 61 -9.43 5.10 -5.27
C ALA A 61 -9.77 4.06 -6.36
N GLU A 62 -8.80 3.69 -7.20
CA GLU A 62 -8.99 2.67 -8.23
C GLU A 62 -9.25 1.29 -7.63
N ILE A 63 -10.12 0.50 -8.26
CA ILE A 63 -10.35 -0.88 -7.81
C ILE A 63 -9.14 -1.80 -8.09
N ASN A 64 -8.32 -1.46 -9.08
CA ASN A 64 -7.18 -2.26 -9.48
C ASN A 64 -6.02 -2.00 -8.53
N TRP A 65 -5.73 -2.96 -7.66
CA TRP A 65 -4.68 -2.84 -6.64
C TRP A 65 -3.30 -2.44 -7.18
N ARG A 66 -3.01 -2.69 -8.46
CA ARG A 66 -1.70 -2.38 -9.07
C ARG A 66 -1.40 -0.89 -9.05
N SER A 67 -2.41 -0.03 -9.21
CA SER A 67 -2.20 1.42 -9.16
C SER A 67 -1.79 1.92 -7.78
N HIS A 68 -2.07 1.17 -6.71
CA HIS A 68 -1.82 1.61 -5.33
C HIS A 68 -0.33 1.60 -4.97
N LEU A 69 0.46 0.79 -5.69
CA LEU A 69 1.87 0.59 -5.39
C LEU A 69 2.72 1.86 -5.49
N ALA A 70 2.42 2.74 -6.44
CA ALA A 70 3.19 3.97 -6.61
C ALA A 70 2.80 5.09 -5.62
N PRO A 71 1.52 5.35 -5.34
CA PRO A 71 1.11 6.18 -4.21
C PRO A 71 1.84 5.79 -2.91
N ILE A 72 1.91 4.49 -2.61
CA ILE A 72 2.58 3.99 -1.41
C ILE A 72 4.06 4.39 -1.39
N VAL A 73 4.82 4.08 -2.44
CA VAL A 73 6.27 4.33 -2.42
C VAL A 73 6.57 5.83 -2.45
N SER A 74 5.89 6.67 -3.25
CA SER A 74 6.16 8.12 -3.20
C SER A 74 5.71 8.75 -1.89
N TYR A 75 4.65 8.24 -1.26
CA TYR A 75 4.27 8.79 0.03
C TYR A 75 5.34 8.51 1.10
N LEU A 76 5.98 7.35 1.03
CA LEU A 76 7.06 6.96 1.93
C LEU A 76 8.37 7.72 1.71
N THR A 77 8.59 8.34 0.54
CA THR A 77 9.75 9.21 0.28
C THR A 77 9.58 10.62 0.83
N LEU A 78 8.36 11.03 1.15
CA LEU A 78 8.11 12.32 1.81
C LEU A 78 8.43 12.25 3.31
N ASP A 79 8.94 13.33 3.89
CA ASP A 79 9.16 13.42 5.33
C ASP A 79 7.85 13.58 6.10
N ALA A 80 6.94 14.39 5.57
CA ALA A 80 5.66 14.68 6.23
C ALA A 80 4.60 13.61 5.95
N SER A 81 3.67 13.45 6.89
CA SER A 81 2.41 12.75 6.68
C SER A 81 1.34 13.68 6.12
N ASP A 82 0.43 13.16 5.32
CA ASP A 82 -0.74 13.84 4.78
C ASP A 82 -2.00 13.07 5.21
N GLU A 83 -2.92 13.75 5.89
CA GLU A 83 -4.13 13.14 6.47
C GLU A 83 -5.07 12.60 5.39
N GLN A 84 -5.25 13.31 4.28
CA GLN A 84 -6.12 12.85 3.18
C GLN A 84 -5.54 11.60 2.52
N VAL A 85 -4.22 11.54 2.39
CA VAL A 85 -3.54 10.35 1.85
C VAL A 85 -3.63 9.19 2.83
N ASN A 86 -3.47 9.43 4.13
CA ASN A 86 -3.68 8.39 5.15
C ASN A 86 -5.09 7.80 5.09
N ASP A 87 -6.11 8.67 4.97
CA ASP A 87 -7.50 8.24 4.81
C ASP A 87 -7.72 7.46 3.52
N ALA A 88 -7.10 7.89 2.41
CA ALA A 88 -7.16 7.16 1.15
C ALA A 88 -6.47 5.79 1.21
N LEU A 89 -5.31 5.68 1.88
CA LEU A 89 -4.64 4.40 2.13
C LEU A 89 -5.52 3.46 2.96
N TRP A 90 -6.19 4.00 3.98
CA TRP A 90 -7.11 3.23 4.80
C TRP A 90 -8.36 2.81 4.04
N SER A 91 -8.89 3.69 3.18
CA SER A 91 -9.99 3.39 2.26
C SER A 91 -9.60 2.26 1.30
N ALA A 92 -8.40 2.29 0.72
CA ALA A 92 -7.89 1.22 -0.14
C ALA A 92 -7.78 -0.13 0.60
N ILE A 93 -7.43 -0.12 1.90
CA ILE A 93 -7.44 -1.31 2.75
C ILE A 93 -8.88 -1.84 2.93
N ARG A 94 -9.82 -0.96 3.28
CA ARG A 94 -11.25 -1.29 3.43
C ARG A 94 -11.84 -1.82 2.14
N ASN A 95 -11.40 -1.30 0.99
CA ASN A 95 -11.84 -1.70 -0.34
C ASN A 95 -11.09 -2.92 -0.87
N SER A 96 -10.54 -3.74 0.03
CA SER A 96 -10.00 -5.04 -0.31
C SER A 96 -8.83 -4.98 -1.29
N SER A 97 -7.97 -3.96 -1.24
CA SER A 97 -6.74 -3.96 -2.05
C SER A 97 -5.90 -5.21 -1.79
N TRP A 98 -5.43 -5.86 -2.86
CA TRP A 98 -4.58 -7.04 -2.73
C TRP A 98 -3.24 -6.74 -2.06
N VAL A 99 -2.73 -5.52 -2.24
CA VAL A 99 -1.48 -5.03 -1.64
C VAL A 99 -1.71 -4.39 -0.27
N SER A 100 -2.69 -4.88 0.48
CA SER A 100 -2.94 -4.44 1.86
C SER A 100 -1.72 -4.58 2.79
N PRO A 101 -0.82 -5.57 2.65
CA PRO A 101 0.40 -5.59 3.47
C PRO A 101 1.29 -4.36 3.24
N GLN A 102 1.43 -3.91 1.99
CA GLN A 102 2.21 -2.73 1.62
C GLN A 102 1.54 -1.44 2.10
N LEU A 103 0.20 -1.36 2.00
CA LEU A 103 -0.58 -0.23 2.55
C LEU A 103 -0.41 -0.14 4.07
N VAL A 104 -0.41 -1.28 4.78
CA VAL A 104 -0.17 -1.34 6.22
C VAL A 104 1.24 -0.89 6.57
N VAL A 105 2.26 -1.33 5.83
CA VAL A 105 3.65 -0.84 6.00
C VAL A 105 3.70 0.67 5.85
N CYS A 106 3.00 1.21 4.84
CA CYS A 106 2.95 2.63 4.57
C CYS A 106 2.44 3.44 5.77
N LEU A 107 1.26 3.07 6.27
CA LEU A 107 0.61 3.70 7.41
C LEU A 107 1.44 3.51 8.70
N TYR A 108 2.05 2.34 8.89
CA TYR A 108 2.91 2.05 10.04
C TYR A 108 4.15 2.94 10.07
N MET A 109 4.86 3.08 8.95
CA MET A 109 6.06 3.93 8.88
C MET A 109 5.74 5.42 9.02
N LYS A 110 4.52 5.83 8.68
CA LYS A 110 4.02 7.20 8.87
C LYS A 110 3.41 7.44 10.26
N ASN A 111 3.61 6.51 11.20
CA ASN A 111 3.09 6.57 12.57
C ASN A 111 1.57 6.78 12.64
N TYR A 112 0.82 6.19 11.72
CA TYR A 112 -0.64 6.30 11.71
C TYR A 112 -1.26 5.59 12.92
N ASN A 113 -2.34 6.16 13.45
CA ASN A 113 -3.04 5.63 14.61
C ASN A 113 -3.96 4.45 14.23
N PHE A 114 -3.42 3.23 14.25
CA PHE A 114 -4.21 2.02 14.01
C PHE A 114 -5.23 1.72 15.11
N GLN A 115 -5.00 2.15 16.36
CA GLN A 115 -5.88 1.81 17.49
C GLN A 115 -7.29 2.37 17.30
N SER A 116 -7.41 3.57 16.71
CA SER A 116 -8.71 4.20 16.47
C SER A 116 -9.48 3.55 15.33
N GLN A 117 -8.76 2.98 14.35
CA GLN A 117 -9.35 2.51 13.09
C GLN A 117 -9.60 1.00 13.05
N LEU A 118 -8.76 0.19 13.69
CA LEU A 118 -8.87 -1.27 13.69
C LEU A 118 -10.22 -1.77 14.24
N PRO A 119 -10.77 -1.24 15.35
CA PRO A 119 -12.07 -1.70 15.84
C PRO A 119 -13.19 -1.54 14.81
N SER A 120 -13.23 -0.38 14.12
CA SER A 120 -14.21 -0.10 13.06
C SER A 120 -14.04 -1.04 11.87
N LEU A 121 -12.80 -1.31 11.46
CA LEU A 121 -12.50 -2.25 10.38
C LEU A 121 -12.93 -3.68 10.74
N LEU A 122 -12.66 -4.14 11.97
CA LEU A 122 -13.01 -5.50 12.38
C LEU A 122 -14.51 -5.70 12.55
N SER A 123 -15.24 -4.67 13.00
CA SER A 123 -16.70 -4.74 13.13
C SER A 123 -17.43 -4.57 11.80
N GLY A 124 -16.93 -3.69 10.93
CA GLY A 124 -17.53 -3.40 9.62
C GLY A 124 -17.09 -4.36 8.52
N GLY A 125 -15.97 -5.05 8.70
CA GLY A 125 -15.34 -5.87 7.68
C GLY A 125 -14.62 -5.05 6.61
N VAL A 126 -14.17 -5.76 5.57
CA VAL A 126 -13.70 -5.16 4.32
C VAL A 126 -14.78 -5.31 3.27
N GLU A 127 -14.90 -4.33 2.39
CA GLU A 127 -15.85 -4.37 1.28
C GLU A 127 -15.62 -5.61 0.42
N GLN A 128 -16.71 -6.30 0.07
CA GLN A 128 -16.66 -7.39 -0.89
C GLN A 128 -16.91 -6.82 -2.28
N PRO A 129 -15.87 -6.74 -3.13
CA PRO A 129 -16.05 -6.24 -4.48
C PRO A 129 -17.00 -7.15 -5.27
N THR A 130 -17.84 -6.55 -6.10
CA THR A 130 -18.79 -7.25 -6.97
C THR A 130 -18.15 -7.53 -8.34
N GLY A 131 -18.47 -8.69 -8.93
CA GLY A 131 -17.93 -9.09 -10.23
C GLY A 131 -17.81 -10.60 -10.37
N THR A 132 -17.36 -11.07 -11.53
CA THR A 132 -17.05 -12.49 -11.72
C THR A 132 -15.80 -12.90 -10.91
N PRO A 133 -15.66 -14.18 -10.51
CA PRO A 133 -14.46 -14.62 -9.79
C PRO A 133 -13.14 -14.27 -10.48
N LEU A 134 -13.12 -14.31 -11.82
CA LEU A 134 -11.95 -13.94 -12.62
C LEU A 134 -11.65 -12.43 -12.52
N GLU A 135 -12.66 -11.57 -12.69
CA GLU A 135 -12.47 -10.12 -12.57
C GLU A 135 -12.01 -9.73 -11.18
N LEU A 136 -12.59 -10.35 -10.14
CA LEU A 136 -12.21 -10.11 -8.75
C LEU A 136 -10.77 -10.58 -8.48
N HIS A 137 -10.42 -11.78 -8.96
CA HIS A 137 -9.06 -12.28 -8.85
C HIS A 137 -8.03 -11.32 -9.49
N VAL A 138 -8.36 -10.75 -10.65
CA VAL A 138 -7.47 -9.81 -11.35
C VAL A 138 -7.39 -8.45 -10.63
N LYS A 139 -8.53 -7.88 -10.23
CA LYS A 139 -8.65 -6.50 -9.73
C LYS A 139 -8.29 -6.36 -8.25
N THR A 140 -8.72 -7.31 -7.41
CA THR A 140 -8.57 -7.23 -5.95
C THR A 140 -7.80 -8.40 -5.35
N GLY A 141 -7.36 -9.35 -6.19
CA GLY A 141 -6.67 -10.56 -5.76
C GLY A 141 -7.61 -11.62 -5.17
N PRO A 142 -7.11 -12.85 -4.98
CA PRO A 142 -7.89 -13.92 -4.35
C PRO A 142 -8.19 -13.62 -2.87
N GLY A 143 -9.30 -14.18 -2.38
CA GLY A 143 -9.64 -14.21 -0.96
C GLY A 143 -10.95 -13.52 -0.60
N ASN A 144 -11.55 -14.00 0.49
CA ASN A 144 -12.76 -13.46 1.11
C ASN A 144 -12.43 -12.41 2.19
N ALA A 145 -13.45 -11.79 2.77
CA ALA A 145 -13.32 -10.79 3.84
C ALA A 145 -12.38 -11.23 4.97
N SER A 146 -12.57 -12.43 5.50
CA SER A 146 -11.80 -12.95 6.64
C SER A 146 -10.33 -13.12 6.31
N SER A 147 -10.00 -13.63 5.11
CA SER A 147 -8.61 -13.76 4.67
C SER A 147 -7.93 -12.40 4.50
N ARG A 148 -8.67 -11.38 4.04
CA ARG A 148 -8.16 -10.01 3.86
C ARG A 148 -7.92 -9.32 5.20
N LEU A 149 -8.82 -9.49 6.17
CA LEU A 149 -8.60 -9.06 7.55
C LEU A 149 -7.39 -9.79 8.18
N GLY A 150 -7.27 -11.09 7.94
CA GLY A 150 -6.11 -11.88 8.35
C GLY A 150 -4.79 -11.30 7.86
N LYS A 151 -4.71 -10.90 6.58
CA LYS A 151 -3.53 -10.24 6.01
C LYS A 151 -3.16 -8.96 6.74
N ILE A 152 -4.15 -8.11 7.06
CA ILE A 152 -3.91 -6.83 7.75
C ILE A 152 -3.34 -7.10 9.15
N LEU A 153 -3.94 -8.03 9.90
CA LEU A 153 -3.50 -8.37 11.25
C LEU A 153 -2.13 -9.06 11.28
N ASN A 154 -1.85 -9.94 10.33
CA ASN A 154 -0.52 -10.55 10.18
C ASN A 154 0.53 -9.54 9.75
N SER A 155 0.19 -8.59 8.87
CA SER A 155 1.09 -7.50 8.48
C SER A 155 1.48 -6.67 9.70
N LEU A 156 0.50 -6.22 10.49
CA LEU A 156 0.73 -5.49 11.73
C LEU A 156 1.55 -6.30 12.75
N SER A 157 1.21 -7.58 12.95
CA SER A 157 1.97 -8.47 13.83
C SER A 157 3.43 -8.61 13.38
N GLY A 158 3.65 -8.77 12.07
CA GLY A 158 4.98 -8.87 11.46
C GLY A 158 5.81 -7.60 11.63
N LEU A 159 5.16 -6.44 11.67
CA LEU A 159 5.80 -5.15 11.96
C LEU A 159 6.01 -4.90 13.46
N GLY A 160 5.63 -5.83 14.34
CA GLY A 160 5.79 -5.70 15.78
C GLY A 160 4.73 -4.83 16.45
N PHE A 161 3.60 -4.58 15.79
CA PHE A 161 2.46 -3.91 16.41
C PHE A 161 1.87 -4.78 17.51
N THR A 162 1.83 -4.26 18.74
CA THR A 162 1.30 -4.97 19.92
C THR A 162 0.08 -4.29 20.53
N ASP A 163 -0.26 -3.09 20.06
CA ASP A 163 -1.26 -2.24 20.69
C ASP A 163 -2.65 -2.45 20.10
N TRP A 164 -3.22 -3.63 20.37
CA TRP A 164 -4.52 -4.04 19.83
C TRP A 164 -5.73 -3.38 20.52
N GLY A 165 -5.50 -2.49 21.49
CA GLY A 165 -6.55 -1.84 22.26
C GLY A 165 -7.49 -2.84 22.94
N LYS A 166 -8.80 -2.72 22.68
CA LYS A 166 -9.84 -3.55 23.29
C LYS A 166 -10.22 -4.79 22.47
N ILE A 167 -9.49 -5.11 21.40
CA ILE A 167 -9.80 -6.23 20.52
C ILE A 167 -9.38 -7.54 21.22
N PRO A 168 -10.28 -8.52 21.40
CA PRO A 168 -9.92 -9.78 22.03
C PRO A 168 -8.83 -10.53 21.27
N SER A 169 -7.85 -11.09 21.99
CA SER A 169 -6.76 -11.88 21.40
C SER A 169 -7.26 -13.07 20.59
N SER A 170 -8.31 -13.75 21.06
CA SER A 170 -8.95 -14.86 20.35
C SER A 170 -9.51 -14.45 18.99
N THR A 171 -10.07 -13.25 18.86
CA THR A 171 -10.54 -12.70 17.58
C THR A 171 -9.37 -12.48 16.62
N ILE A 172 -8.28 -11.89 17.12
CA ILE A 172 -7.07 -11.62 16.35
C ILE A 172 -6.47 -12.94 15.85
N ASP A 173 -6.28 -13.91 16.74
CA ASP A 173 -5.70 -15.22 16.41
C ASP A 173 -6.54 -16.01 15.41
N THR A 174 -7.87 -15.91 15.52
CA THR A 174 -8.80 -16.57 14.59
C THR A 174 -8.69 -15.98 13.19
N LEU A 175 -8.66 -14.65 13.07
CA LEU A 175 -8.56 -13.97 11.78
C LEU A 175 -7.19 -14.14 11.15
N LYS A 176 -6.11 -14.09 11.93
CA LYS A 176 -4.73 -14.32 11.44
C LYS A 176 -4.55 -15.68 10.78
N LYS A 177 -5.26 -16.72 11.24
CA LYS A 177 -5.26 -18.06 10.63
C LYS A 177 -5.88 -18.11 9.22
N GLN A 178 -6.62 -17.07 8.82
CA GLN A 178 -7.26 -16.98 7.50
C GLN A 178 -6.33 -16.37 6.43
N ASP A 179 -5.16 -15.89 6.82
CA ASP A 179 -4.16 -15.41 5.87
C ASP A 179 -3.45 -16.60 5.20
N HIS A 180 -3.43 -16.58 3.87
CA HIS A 180 -2.78 -17.61 3.05
C HIS A 180 -1.57 -17.07 2.27
N ASP A 181 -1.28 -15.77 2.38
CA ASP A 181 -0.26 -15.10 1.56
C ASP A 181 1.00 -14.74 2.36
N ASN A 182 1.13 -15.19 3.62
CA ASN A 182 2.23 -14.85 4.53
C ASN A 182 2.43 -13.33 4.62
N ALA A 183 1.35 -12.61 4.91
CA ALA A 183 1.34 -11.15 4.89
C ALA A 183 2.35 -10.54 5.88
N ASP A 184 2.66 -11.23 6.98
CA ASP A 184 3.70 -10.87 7.93
C ASP A 184 5.09 -10.79 7.28
N SER A 185 5.44 -11.77 6.45
CA SER A 185 6.72 -11.86 5.74
C SER A 185 6.80 -10.81 4.63
N ILE A 186 5.68 -10.60 3.91
CA ILE A 186 5.57 -9.53 2.92
C ILE A 186 5.81 -8.17 3.58
N ALA A 187 5.07 -7.86 4.65
CA ALA A 187 5.18 -6.59 5.36
C ALA A 187 6.59 -6.34 5.89
N ARG A 188 7.20 -7.33 6.57
CA ARG A 188 8.59 -7.24 7.06
C ARG A 188 9.58 -7.01 5.93
N GLY A 189 9.48 -7.78 4.86
CA GLY A 189 10.37 -7.65 3.70
C GLY A 189 10.24 -6.30 3.02
N TRP A 190 9.03 -5.74 2.96
CA TRP A 190 8.78 -4.41 2.42
C TRP A 190 9.35 -3.31 3.32
N CYS A 191 9.02 -3.33 4.62
CA CYS A 191 9.52 -2.37 5.61
C CYS A 191 11.07 -2.31 5.61
N LYS A 192 11.74 -3.47 5.60
CA LYS A 192 13.21 -3.54 5.53
C LYS A 192 13.78 -2.90 4.26
N ARG A 193 13.15 -3.13 3.11
CA ARG A 193 13.61 -2.56 1.82
C ARG A 193 13.44 -1.05 1.77
N ILE A 194 12.29 -0.55 2.21
CA ILE A 194 12.01 0.89 2.25
C ILE A 194 12.98 1.58 3.20
N THR A 195 13.15 1.04 4.43
CA THR A 195 14.09 1.60 5.41
C THR A 195 15.49 1.72 4.82
N ARG A 196 15.97 0.69 4.12
CA ARG A 196 17.28 0.72 3.46
C ARG A 196 17.35 1.80 2.38
N ILE A 197 16.28 1.99 1.60
CA ILE A 197 16.24 3.01 0.55
C ILE A 197 16.28 4.40 1.16
N LEU A 198 15.44 4.68 2.16
CA LEU A 198 15.41 5.97 2.84
C LEU A 198 16.77 6.31 3.47
N GLN A 199 17.44 5.33 4.07
CA GLN A 199 18.81 5.50 4.60
C GLN A 199 19.85 5.84 3.52
N LEU A 200 19.73 5.27 2.32
CA LEU A 200 20.64 5.56 1.20
C LEU A 200 20.37 6.95 0.60
N SER A 201 19.12 7.42 0.63
CA SER A 201 18.75 8.74 0.11
C SER A 201 19.10 9.89 1.06
N SER A 202 19.37 9.60 2.35
CA SER A 202 19.80 10.59 3.35
C SER A 202 21.33 10.69 3.52
N ALA A 203 22.10 9.89 2.77
CA ALA A 203 23.56 9.84 2.82
C ALA A 203 24.19 10.62 1.66
#